data_AF-A0A1S3VUJ1-F1
#
_entry.id   AF-A0A1S3VUJ1-F1
#
_cell.length_a   1.000
_cell.length_b   1.000
_cell.length_c   1.000
_cell.angle_alpha   90.00
_cell.angle_beta   90.00
_cell.angle_gamma   90.00
#
_symmetry.space_group_name_H-M   'P 1'
#
loop_
_entity.id
_entity.type
_entity.pdbx_description
1 polymer ?
#
loop_
_entity_poly.entity_id
_entity_poly.type
_entity_poly.pdbx_seq_one_letter_code
_entity_poly.pdbx_strand_id
1 'polypeptide(L)'
;MKLHPMQLEGEFTVKGKLRGLPQEYLEKYVHRLVEEEKWETFMDVLALILYGVMLFPNIENFIDSAAINAFVGYKDRSENPVTAVLAEVYGTLSQCYELKGGKLLCCLPMLYVWFFSRVSENTLNATCPVDELLQCKPNMKGANKWAQLCASLNVEQVKWNVLWMQRSEIIYYCGRYPNVPLIGIKCCINYNPVLAQWQFGYPMRGSPTLTSLAILQIYYKEGTFAEVLHQIRNAWGNVVRAERDPRPWTVDEGIPYDFWIAERVRIVKLPFKLVSPNLDYEK
;
A
#
# COMPACT_ATOMS: atom_id res chain seq x y z
N MET A 1 11.10 -17.63 16.25
CA MET A 1 10.36 -16.78 17.21
C MET A 1 10.46 -17.39 18.63
N LYS A 2 10.34 -16.61 19.71
CA LYS A 2 10.26 -17.14 21.10
C LYS A 2 8.83 -17.23 21.61
N LEU A 3 7.98 -16.28 21.23
CA LEU A 3 6.54 -16.34 21.46
C LEU A 3 5.86 -17.11 20.32
N HIS A 4 5.45 -18.35 20.55
CA HIS A 4 4.59 -19.02 19.57
C HIS A 4 3.13 -18.56 19.78
N PRO A 5 2.38 -18.08 18.77
CA PRO A 5 1.01 -17.59 18.97
C PRO A 5 0.06 -18.59 19.63
N MET A 6 0.32 -19.90 19.49
CA MET A 6 -0.42 -20.94 20.23
C MET A 6 -0.28 -20.82 21.75
N GLN A 7 0.81 -20.24 22.27
CA GLN A 7 0.97 -19.95 23.70
C GLN A 7 -0.03 -18.91 24.19
N LEU A 8 -0.57 -18.09 23.28
CA LEU A 8 -1.63 -17.11 23.57
C LEU A 8 -3.02 -17.63 23.18
N GLU A 9 -3.16 -18.88 22.76
CA GLU A 9 -4.41 -19.39 22.18
C GLU A 9 -5.60 -19.29 23.15
N GLY A 10 -5.36 -19.48 24.45
CA GLY A 10 -6.39 -19.35 25.50
C GLY A 10 -6.97 -17.94 25.63
N GLU A 11 -6.32 -16.94 25.04
CA GLU A 11 -6.66 -15.52 25.15
C GLU A 11 -7.29 -14.98 23.87
N PHE A 12 -7.44 -15.85 22.85
CA PHE A 12 -8.10 -15.47 21.61
C PHE A 12 -9.58 -15.21 21.89
N THR A 13 -10.04 -14.06 21.43
CA THR A 13 -11.45 -13.68 21.45
C THR A 13 -11.99 -13.56 20.03
N VAL A 14 -13.31 -13.52 19.90
CA VAL A 14 -13.99 -13.34 18.62
C VAL A 14 -14.65 -11.96 18.61
N LYS A 15 -14.31 -11.14 17.62
CA LYS A 15 -15.01 -9.88 17.32
C LYS A 15 -15.67 -9.99 15.95
N GLY A 16 -17.01 -10.04 15.92
CA GLY A 16 -17.77 -10.30 14.70
C GLY A 16 -17.49 -11.71 14.16
N LYS A 17 -16.88 -11.81 12.97
CA LYS A 17 -16.48 -13.09 12.35
C LYS A 17 -14.98 -13.38 12.48
N LEU A 18 -14.23 -12.52 13.15
CA LEU A 18 -12.77 -12.59 13.20
C LEU A 18 -12.30 -13.03 14.59
N ARG A 19 -11.43 -14.04 14.60
CA ARG A 19 -10.71 -14.53 15.78
C ARG A 19 -9.37 -13.79 15.90
N GLY A 20 -8.93 -13.47 17.12
CA GLY A 20 -7.69 -12.74 17.34
C GLY A 20 -7.49 -12.34 18.80
N LEU A 21 -6.54 -11.44 19.04
CA LEU A 21 -6.12 -11.02 20.37
C LEU A 21 -6.53 -9.56 20.64
N PRO A 22 -7.12 -9.25 21.81
CA PRO A 22 -7.33 -7.88 22.23
C PRO A 22 -6.00 -7.12 22.38
N GLN A 23 -5.92 -5.90 21.87
CA GLN A 23 -4.70 -5.08 22.00
C GLN A 23 -4.36 -4.81 23.47
N GLU A 24 -5.36 -4.46 24.29
CA GLU A 24 -5.18 -4.19 25.72
C GLU A 24 -4.58 -5.38 26.47
N TYR A 25 -4.93 -6.61 26.09
CA TYR A 25 -4.33 -7.81 26.66
C TYR A 25 -2.83 -7.88 26.33
N LEU A 26 -2.47 -7.64 25.07
CA LEU A 26 -1.07 -7.66 24.64
C LEU A 26 -0.26 -6.55 25.31
N GLU A 27 -0.81 -5.35 25.47
CA GLU A 27 -0.17 -4.25 26.19
C GLU A 27 0.10 -4.61 27.67
N LYS A 28 -0.89 -5.17 28.37
CA LYS A 28 -0.69 -5.69 29.73
C LYS A 28 0.34 -6.81 29.77
N TYR A 29 0.38 -7.67 28.75
CA TYR A 29 1.36 -8.74 28.66
C TYR A 29 2.78 -8.22 28.45
N VAL A 30 2.96 -7.19 27.61
CA VAL A 30 4.23 -6.48 27.43
C VAL A 30 4.74 -5.93 28.77
N HIS A 31 3.88 -5.31 29.58
CA HIS A 31 4.26 -4.82 30.90
C HIS A 31 4.76 -5.94 31.83
N ARG A 32 4.05 -7.07 31.90
CA ARG A 32 4.50 -8.23 32.69
C ARG A 32 5.84 -8.77 32.22
N LEU A 33 6.09 -8.81 30.91
CA LEU A 33 7.37 -9.28 30.37
C LEU A 33 8.55 -8.38 30.74
N VAL A 34 8.31 -7.08 30.95
CA VAL A 34 9.33 -6.15 31.46
C VAL A 34 9.63 -6.45 32.93
N GLU A 35 8.60 -6.66 33.77
CA GLU A 35 8.77 -7.02 35.18
C GLU A 35 9.52 -8.35 35.36
N GLU A 36 9.30 -9.29 34.45
CA GLU A 36 9.97 -10.60 34.43
C GLU A 36 11.31 -10.60 33.65
N GLU A 37 11.74 -9.44 33.12
CA GLU A 37 12.96 -9.27 32.30
C GLU A 37 13.04 -10.22 31.09
N LYS A 38 11.89 -10.61 30.52
CA LYS A 38 11.77 -11.51 29.35
C LYS A 38 11.86 -10.74 28.04
N TRP A 39 13.03 -10.16 27.76
CA TRP A 39 13.25 -9.24 26.63
C TRP A 39 12.99 -9.83 25.24
N GLU A 40 13.33 -11.10 24.99
CA GLU A 40 13.10 -11.71 23.67
C GLU A 40 11.60 -11.83 23.35
N THR A 41 10.81 -12.34 24.30
CA THR A 41 9.34 -12.44 24.17
C THR A 41 8.73 -11.05 24.11
N PHE A 42 9.23 -10.09 24.88
CA PHE A 42 8.80 -8.70 24.84
C PHE A 42 8.91 -8.13 23.42
N MET A 43 10.05 -8.33 22.75
CA MET A 43 10.25 -7.86 21.37
C MET A 43 9.30 -8.52 20.39
N ASP A 44 9.02 -9.83 20.55
CA ASP A 44 8.07 -10.54 19.71
C ASP A 44 6.62 -10.04 19.91
N VAL A 45 6.18 -9.80 21.15
CA VAL A 45 4.84 -9.24 21.43
C VAL A 45 4.72 -7.81 20.91
N LEU A 46 5.72 -6.96 21.15
CA LEU A 46 5.73 -5.58 20.66
C LEU A 46 5.66 -5.54 19.13
N ALA A 47 6.46 -6.37 18.46
CA ALA A 47 6.42 -6.49 17.00
C ALA A 47 5.05 -6.98 16.51
N LEU A 48 4.42 -7.94 17.20
CA LEU A 48 3.08 -8.40 16.87
C LEU A 48 2.03 -7.27 16.98
N ILE A 49 2.10 -6.44 18.02
CA ILE A 49 1.23 -5.27 18.18
C ILE A 49 1.44 -4.31 16.99
N LEU A 50 2.69 -3.99 16.64
CA LEU A 50 2.99 -3.11 15.50
C LEU A 50 2.49 -3.68 14.17
N TYR A 51 2.62 -5.00 13.96
CA TYR A 51 2.07 -5.68 12.79
C TYR A 51 0.55 -5.54 12.71
N GLY A 52 -0.17 -5.83 13.80
CA GLY A 52 -1.63 -5.78 13.83
C GLY A 52 -2.21 -4.37 13.77
N VAL A 53 -1.61 -3.43 14.49
CA VAL A 53 -2.14 -2.06 14.65
C VAL A 53 -1.71 -1.16 13.50
N MET A 54 -0.44 -1.26 13.06
CA MET A 54 0.12 -0.31 12.08
C MET A 54 0.21 -0.88 10.68
N LEU A 55 0.67 -2.12 10.49
CA LEU A 55 0.87 -2.69 9.15
C LEU A 55 -0.43 -3.25 8.57
N PHE A 56 -1.21 -3.93 9.40
CA PHE A 56 -2.39 -4.70 9.02
C PHE A 56 -3.64 -4.34 9.82
N PRO A 57 -4.00 -3.03 9.96
CA PRO A 57 -5.15 -2.65 10.76
C PRO A 57 -6.44 -3.23 10.17
N ASN A 58 -7.33 -3.65 11.06
CA ASN A 58 -8.64 -4.16 10.69
C ASN A 58 -9.74 -3.72 11.67
N ILE A 59 -9.69 -4.22 12.89
CA ILE A 59 -10.62 -3.85 13.97
C ILE A 59 -9.85 -3.03 15.01
N GLU A 60 -10.48 -1.98 15.53
CA GLU A 60 -9.90 -1.14 16.57
C GLU A 60 -9.61 -1.95 17.85
N ASN A 61 -8.43 -1.71 18.43
CA ASN A 61 -7.94 -2.39 19.63
C ASN A 61 -7.95 -3.92 19.52
N PHE A 62 -7.65 -4.45 18.33
CA PHE A 62 -7.72 -5.89 18.05
C PHE A 62 -6.75 -6.32 16.96
N ILE A 63 -6.00 -7.38 17.24
CA ILE A 63 -5.05 -7.98 16.32
C ILE A 63 -5.66 -9.30 15.84
N ASP A 64 -6.14 -9.31 14.60
CA ASP A 64 -6.80 -10.51 14.06
C ASP A 64 -5.80 -11.62 13.66
N SER A 65 -6.33 -12.82 13.46
CA SER A 65 -5.53 -13.99 13.10
C SER A 65 -4.77 -13.83 11.78
N ALA A 66 -5.25 -13.00 10.84
CA ALA A 66 -4.58 -12.79 9.57
C ALA A 66 -3.31 -11.95 9.75
N ALA A 67 -3.36 -10.90 10.58
CA ALA A 67 -2.19 -10.13 11.00
C ALA A 67 -1.20 -10.98 11.81
N ILE A 68 -1.69 -11.83 12.73
CA ILE A 68 -0.86 -12.78 13.48
C ILE A 68 -0.13 -13.72 12.52
N ASN A 69 -0.84 -14.30 11.54
CA ASN A 69 -0.24 -15.21 10.56
C ASN A 69 0.81 -14.53 9.68
N ALA A 70 0.61 -13.26 9.31
CA ALA A 70 1.61 -12.47 8.60
C ALA A 70 2.86 -12.23 9.44
N PHE A 71 2.70 -11.92 10.73
CA PHE A 71 3.81 -11.79 11.67
C PHE A 71 4.60 -13.10 11.81
N VAL A 72 3.91 -14.23 11.97
CA VAL A 72 4.54 -15.57 12.00
C VAL A 72 5.30 -15.85 10.72
N GLY A 73 4.72 -15.53 9.56
CA GLY A 73 5.36 -15.70 8.27
C GLY A 73 6.66 -14.90 8.14
N TYR A 74 6.65 -13.64 8.58
CA TYR A 74 7.86 -12.83 8.65
C TYR A 74 8.89 -13.44 9.62
N LYS A 75 8.47 -13.80 10.83
CA LYS A 75 9.40 -14.17 11.90
C LYS A 75 10.01 -15.57 11.76
N ASP A 76 9.22 -16.54 11.29
CA ASP A 76 9.65 -17.94 11.22
C ASP A 76 10.06 -18.38 9.81
N ARG A 77 9.51 -17.74 8.77
CA ARG A 77 9.79 -18.08 7.36
C ARG A 77 10.53 -16.99 6.60
N SER A 78 10.88 -15.88 7.27
CA SER A 78 11.52 -14.71 6.66
C SER A 78 10.74 -14.18 5.44
N GLU A 79 9.42 -14.31 5.46
CA GLU A 79 8.56 -13.80 4.39
C GLU A 79 8.62 -12.26 4.37
N ASN A 80 8.74 -11.69 3.17
CA ASN A 80 8.83 -10.24 3.01
C ASN A 80 7.42 -9.60 3.18
N PRO A 81 7.19 -8.79 4.23
CA PRO A 81 5.87 -8.21 4.49
C PRO A 81 5.51 -7.11 3.49
N VAL A 82 6.47 -6.58 2.72
CA VAL A 82 6.26 -5.46 1.79
C VAL A 82 5.17 -5.80 0.76
N THR A 83 5.18 -7.01 0.21
CA THR A 83 4.18 -7.42 -0.79
C THR A 83 2.78 -7.46 -0.20
N ALA A 84 2.64 -7.95 1.04
CA ALA A 84 1.36 -7.99 1.75
C ALA A 84 0.89 -6.59 2.15
N VAL A 85 1.77 -5.72 2.65
CA VAL A 85 1.43 -4.33 2.99
C VAL A 85 1.00 -3.55 1.75
N LEU A 86 1.70 -3.72 0.62
CA LEU A 86 1.29 -3.11 -0.65
C LEU A 86 -0.06 -3.66 -1.10
N ALA A 87 -0.29 -4.98 -1.04
CA ALA A 87 -1.59 -5.55 -1.39
C ALA A 87 -2.72 -4.94 -0.54
N GLU A 88 -2.52 -4.75 0.76
CA GLU A 88 -3.52 -4.13 1.63
C GLU A 88 -3.78 -2.66 1.28
N VAL A 89 -2.74 -1.89 0.93
CA VAL A 89 -2.91 -0.50 0.48
C VAL A 89 -3.69 -0.44 -0.82
N TYR A 90 -3.27 -1.19 -1.85
CA TYR A 90 -3.93 -1.19 -3.15
C TYR A 90 -5.36 -1.75 -3.06
N GLY A 91 -5.54 -2.86 -2.35
CA GLY A 91 -6.85 -3.50 -2.19
C GLY A 91 -7.83 -2.62 -1.42
N THR A 92 -7.37 -1.96 -0.36
CA THR A 92 -8.21 -1.01 0.38
C THR A 92 -8.58 0.21 -0.47
N LEU A 93 -7.63 0.78 -1.21
CA LEU A 93 -7.91 1.91 -2.11
C LEU A 93 -8.91 1.52 -3.21
N SER A 94 -8.74 0.33 -3.79
CA SER A 94 -9.65 -0.21 -4.81
C SER A 94 -11.05 -0.43 -4.23
N GLN A 95 -11.15 -1.01 -3.04
CA GLN A 95 -12.43 -1.21 -2.37
C GLN A 95 -13.12 0.11 -2.05
N CYS A 96 -12.38 1.10 -1.55
CA CYS A 96 -12.94 2.44 -1.31
C CYS A 96 -13.43 3.11 -2.60
N TYR A 97 -12.72 2.88 -3.71
CA TYR A 97 -13.12 3.38 -5.02
C TYR A 97 -14.41 2.72 -5.54
N GLU A 98 -14.52 1.40 -5.41
CA GLU A 98 -15.70 0.62 -5.80
C GLU A 98 -16.93 1.01 -4.98
N LEU A 99 -16.75 1.15 -3.67
CA LEU A 99 -17.82 1.51 -2.73
C LEU A 99 -18.11 3.02 -2.67
N LYS A 100 -17.37 3.85 -3.42
CA LYS A 100 -17.47 5.32 -3.42
C LYS A 100 -17.31 5.94 -2.02
N GLY A 101 -16.47 5.34 -1.19
CA GLY A 101 -16.24 5.71 0.19
C GLY A 101 -15.69 4.54 0.99
N GLY A 102 -15.50 4.74 2.29
CA GLY A 102 -15.02 3.68 3.20
C GLY A 102 -13.86 4.14 4.06
N LYS A 103 -13.41 3.23 4.95
CA LYS A 103 -12.28 3.45 5.83
C LYS A 103 -11.04 2.81 5.22
N LEU A 104 -9.92 3.54 5.26
CA LEU A 104 -8.63 2.97 4.90
C LEU A 104 -8.18 1.99 6.01
N LEU A 105 -8.13 0.70 5.68
CA LEU A 105 -7.70 -0.39 6.54
C LEU A 105 -6.34 -0.95 6.08
N CYS A 106 -5.34 -0.07 6.00
CA CYS A 106 -3.98 -0.37 5.56
C CYS A 106 -2.96 0.45 6.37
N CYS A 107 -1.67 0.29 6.07
CA CYS A 107 -0.61 1.04 6.73
C CYS A 107 -0.63 2.54 6.37
N LEU A 108 -1.40 3.31 7.14
CA LEU A 108 -1.56 4.77 6.96
C LEU A 108 -0.25 5.55 7.07
N PRO A 109 0.66 5.28 8.03
CA PRO A 109 1.93 5.99 8.10
C PRO A 109 2.75 5.84 6.82
N MET A 110 2.80 4.63 6.24
CA MET A 110 3.51 4.39 4.98
C MET A 110 2.88 5.16 3.82
N LEU A 111 1.55 5.12 3.69
CA LEU A 111 0.83 5.87 2.65
C LEU A 111 1.04 7.38 2.81
N TYR A 112 1.02 7.87 4.04
CA TYR A 112 1.24 9.29 4.36
C TYR A 112 2.66 9.73 4.01
N VAL A 113 3.69 8.98 4.44
CA VAL A 113 5.10 9.24 4.11
C VAL A 113 5.30 9.22 2.61
N TRP A 114 4.77 8.20 1.92
CA TRP A 114 4.86 8.11 0.46
C TRP A 114 4.23 9.34 -0.21
N PHE A 115 2.98 9.66 0.12
CA PHE A 115 2.27 10.79 -0.50
C PHE A 115 2.98 12.11 -0.21
N PHE A 116 3.32 12.37 1.05
CA PHE A 116 3.94 13.61 1.48
C PHE A 116 5.31 13.85 0.83
N SER A 117 6.13 12.80 0.70
CA SER A 117 7.43 12.88 0.01
C SER A 117 7.30 13.30 -1.46
N ARG A 118 6.13 13.10 -2.09
CA ARG A 118 5.89 13.47 -3.50
C ARG A 118 5.37 14.89 -3.67
N VAL A 119 4.67 15.43 -2.67
CA VAL A 119 3.93 16.70 -2.81
C VAL A 119 4.49 17.83 -1.95
N SER A 120 5.44 17.53 -1.06
CA SER A 120 6.05 18.53 -0.20
C SER A 120 6.99 19.44 -1.00
N GLU A 121 6.76 20.75 -0.90
CA GLU A 121 7.62 21.79 -1.49
C GLU A 121 9.01 21.82 -0.85
N ASN A 122 9.13 21.40 0.41
CA ASN A 122 10.40 21.46 1.13
C ASN A 122 11.42 20.50 0.49
N THR A 123 12.51 21.09 0.01
CA THR A 123 13.71 20.41 -0.48
C THR A 123 14.52 19.90 0.70
N LEU A 124 13.99 18.93 1.45
CA LEU A 124 14.80 18.22 2.41
C LEU A 124 15.60 17.18 1.61
N ASN A 125 16.91 17.38 1.52
CA ASN A 125 17.87 16.45 0.93
C ASN A 125 18.06 15.20 1.83
N ALA A 126 16.97 14.69 2.43
CA ALA A 126 17.09 13.58 3.34
C ALA A 126 17.31 12.30 2.54
N THR A 127 18.23 11.48 3.02
CA THR A 127 18.45 10.12 2.52
C THR A 127 17.27 9.18 2.81
N CYS A 128 16.32 9.58 3.67
CA CYS A 128 15.17 8.78 4.08
C CYS A 128 13.87 9.64 4.14
N PRO A 129 12.75 9.16 3.55
CA PRO A 129 11.44 9.80 3.65
C PRO A 129 10.92 10.01 5.08
N VAL A 130 11.30 9.13 6.00
CA VAL A 130 10.85 9.21 7.40
C VAL A 130 11.52 10.41 8.10
N ASP A 131 12.78 10.68 7.79
CA ASP A 131 13.50 11.84 8.34
C ASP A 131 12.89 13.15 7.83
N GLU A 132 12.48 13.22 6.55
CA GLU A 132 11.74 14.37 6.01
C GLU A 132 10.44 14.59 6.78
N LEU A 133 9.71 13.50 7.07
CA LEU A 133 8.45 13.56 7.78
C LEU A 133 8.61 14.06 9.22
N LEU A 134 9.65 13.60 9.93
CA LEU A 134 9.94 14.00 11.31
C LEU A 134 10.38 15.47 11.40
N GLN A 135 11.03 15.99 10.36
CA GLN A 135 11.48 17.39 10.29
C GLN A 135 10.39 18.35 9.82
N CYS A 136 9.42 17.86 9.05
CA CYS A 136 8.27 18.63 8.64
C CYS A 136 7.26 18.76 9.79
N LYS A 137 6.89 20.00 10.15
CA LYS A 137 5.71 20.21 11.00
C LYS A 137 4.48 19.67 10.26
N PRO A 138 3.72 18.75 10.85
CA PRO A 138 2.50 18.27 10.21
C PRO A 138 1.52 19.43 10.14
N ASN A 139 1.36 20.00 8.94
CA ASN A 139 0.24 20.87 8.65
C ASN A 139 -1.01 19.98 8.60
N MET A 140 -1.65 19.77 9.76
CA MET A 140 -2.92 19.06 9.84
C MET A 140 -3.97 19.83 9.02
N LYS A 141 -4.10 19.45 7.76
CA LYS A 141 -5.16 19.91 6.87
C LYS A 141 -6.41 19.07 7.15
N GLY A 142 -7.57 19.72 7.28
CA GLY A 142 -8.86 19.01 7.30
C GLY A 142 -9.10 18.30 5.97
N ALA A 143 -9.99 17.30 5.94
CA ALA A 143 -10.24 16.46 4.77
C ALA A 143 -10.50 17.26 3.48
N ASN A 144 -11.29 18.34 3.56
CA ASN A 144 -11.57 19.21 2.41
C ASN A 144 -10.32 19.91 1.87
N LYS A 145 -9.42 20.35 2.75
CA LYS A 145 -8.15 20.99 2.36
C LYS A 145 -7.21 19.98 1.69
N TRP A 146 -7.21 18.72 2.13
CA TRP A 146 -6.47 17.65 1.45
C TRP A 146 -7.05 17.33 0.08
N ALA A 147 -8.38 17.21 -0.03
CA ALA A 147 -9.04 16.97 -1.31
C ALA A 147 -8.74 18.08 -2.33
N GLN A 148 -8.81 19.34 -1.89
CA GLN A 148 -8.45 20.50 -2.71
C GLN A 148 -6.98 20.49 -3.12
N LEU A 149 -6.06 20.19 -2.19
CA LEU A 149 -4.64 20.05 -2.50
C LEU A 149 -4.42 18.98 -3.58
N CYS A 150 -4.98 17.77 -3.39
CA CYS A 150 -4.84 16.69 -4.36
C CYS A 150 -5.39 17.07 -5.73
N ALA A 151 -6.48 17.83 -5.77
CA ALA A 151 -7.12 18.29 -7.00
C ALA A 151 -6.34 19.41 -7.71
N SER A 152 -5.58 20.22 -6.96
CA SER A 152 -4.78 21.30 -7.51
C SER A 152 -3.39 20.86 -7.99
N LEU A 153 -2.93 19.66 -7.60
CA LEU A 153 -1.62 19.16 -8.00
C LEU A 153 -1.53 18.99 -9.52
N ASN A 154 -0.51 19.61 -10.11
CA ASN A 154 -0.14 19.39 -11.50
C ASN A 154 1.12 18.50 -11.61
N VAL A 155 1.50 18.17 -12.84
CA VAL A 155 2.65 17.29 -13.12
C VAL A 155 3.96 17.86 -12.58
N GLU A 156 4.14 19.18 -12.53
CA GLU A 156 5.37 19.83 -12.10
C GLU A 156 5.51 19.89 -10.57
N GLN A 157 4.37 19.96 -9.86
CA GLN A 157 4.33 20.00 -8.40
C GLN A 157 4.57 18.63 -7.75
N VAL A 158 4.46 17.54 -8.51
CA VAL A 158 4.69 16.19 -8.02
C VAL A 158 6.15 15.79 -8.28
N LYS A 159 6.87 15.48 -7.20
CA LYS A 159 8.18 14.84 -7.26
C LYS A 159 8.01 13.38 -7.70
N TRP A 160 8.09 13.15 -9.00
CA TRP A 160 7.94 11.81 -9.57
C TRP A 160 9.11 10.91 -9.21
N ASN A 161 10.34 11.37 -9.40
CA ASN A 161 11.53 10.64 -9.02
C ASN A 161 12.12 11.24 -7.73
N VAL A 162 12.42 10.39 -6.75
CA VAL A 162 13.00 10.78 -5.46
C VAL A 162 14.43 10.26 -5.37
N LEU A 163 15.35 11.12 -4.93
CA LEU A 163 16.80 10.88 -5.00
C LEU A 163 17.28 9.62 -4.26
N TRP A 164 16.60 9.22 -3.18
CA TRP A 164 16.91 8.02 -2.41
C TRP A 164 16.46 6.72 -3.11
N MET A 165 15.59 6.81 -4.12
CA MET A 165 15.19 5.67 -4.93
C MET A 165 16.20 5.52 -6.08
N GLN A 166 17.28 4.77 -5.84
CA GLN A 166 18.24 4.45 -6.89
C GLN A 166 17.54 3.80 -8.09
N ARG A 167 17.96 4.16 -9.31
CA ARG A 167 17.53 3.49 -10.54
C ARG A 167 17.96 2.02 -10.44
N SER A 168 17.00 1.18 -10.11
CA SER A 168 17.14 -0.27 -10.01
C SER A 168 16.22 -0.91 -11.04
N GLU A 169 16.50 -2.16 -11.39
CA GLU A 169 15.62 -2.92 -12.28
C GLU A 169 14.22 -3.04 -11.67
N ILE A 170 13.23 -2.60 -12.43
CA ILE A 170 11.82 -2.57 -12.02
C ILE A 170 11.24 -3.96 -12.27
N ILE A 171 10.49 -4.48 -11.29
CA ILE A 171 9.67 -5.67 -11.53
C ILE A 171 8.49 -5.27 -12.40
N TYR A 172 8.43 -5.76 -13.63
CA TYR A 172 7.34 -5.45 -14.56
C TYR A 172 6.20 -6.45 -14.47
N TYR A 173 6.51 -7.74 -14.37
CA TYR A 173 5.52 -8.80 -14.33
C TYR A 173 6.10 -10.10 -13.74
N CYS A 174 5.21 -11.02 -13.36
CA CYS A 174 5.57 -12.30 -12.77
C CYS A 174 4.92 -13.46 -13.53
N GLY A 175 5.73 -14.37 -14.07
CA GLY A 175 5.28 -15.54 -14.82
C GLY A 175 4.28 -15.19 -15.91
N ARG A 176 3.09 -15.81 -15.86
CA ARG A 176 2.00 -15.59 -16.83
C ARG A 176 1.17 -14.32 -16.59
N TYR A 177 1.33 -13.67 -15.44
CA TYR A 177 0.53 -12.48 -15.13
C TYR A 177 1.14 -11.28 -15.86
N PRO A 178 0.33 -10.41 -16.49
CA PRO A 178 0.85 -9.23 -17.20
C PRO A 178 1.32 -8.12 -16.25
N ASN A 179 1.16 -8.28 -14.94
CA ASN A 179 1.50 -7.31 -13.91
C ASN A 179 2.09 -8.03 -12.71
N VAL A 180 2.40 -7.30 -11.64
CA VAL A 180 2.94 -7.87 -10.40
C VAL A 180 1.79 -8.27 -9.48
N PRO A 181 1.45 -9.56 -9.33
CA PRO A 181 0.37 -9.99 -8.47
C PRO A 181 0.81 -9.94 -7.00
N LEU A 182 0.14 -9.15 -6.17
CA LEU A 182 0.44 -9.01 -4.74
C LEU A 182 -0.53 -9.86 -3.92
N ILE A 183 -0.01 -10.64 -2.96
CA ILE A 183 -0.81 -11.41 -2.01
C ILE A 183 -0.78 -10.67 -0.67
N GLY A 184 -1.93 -10.15 -0.27
CA GLY A 184 -2.17 -9.57 1.05
C GLY A 184 -2.80 -10.56 2.01
N ILE A 185 -3.15 -10.06 3.19
CA ILE A 185 -3.79 -10.83 4.26
C ILE A 185 -5.33 -10.86 4.13
N LYS A 186 -5.92 -9.86 3.48
CA LYS A 186 -7.38 -9.73 3.24
C LYS A 186 -7.73 -9.79 1.75
N CYS A 187 -6.77 -9.53 0.87
CA CYS A 187 -7.00 -9.48 -0.55
C CYS A 187 -5.76 -9.88 -1.38
N CYS A 188 -5.99 -10.12 -2.66
CA CYS A 188 -4.96 -10.21 -3.67
C CYS A 188 -5.25 -9.18 -4.77
N ILE A 189 -4.24 -8.44 -5.21
CA ILE A 189 -4.38 -7.37 -6.20
C ILE A 189 -3.13 -7.19 -7.06
N ASN A 190 -3.26 -6.75 -8.31
CA ASN A 190 -2.10 -6.41 -9.13
C ASN A 190 -1.58 -4.99 -8.89
N TYR A 191 -0.26 -4.87 -8.76
CA TYR A 191 0.46 -3.62 -9.01
C TYR A 191 0.82 -3.53 -10.50
N ASN A 192 0.58 -2.37 -11.11
CA ASN A 192 0.76 -2.11 -12.54
C ASN A 192 1.93 -1.13 -12.77
N PRO A 193 3.18 -1.63 -12.93
CA PRO A 193 4.37 -0.79 -13.12
C PRO A 193 4.29 0.15 -14.32
N VAL A 194 3.53 -0.23 -15.36
CA VAL A 194 3.29 0.62 -16.54
C VAL A 194 2.65 1.97 -16.17
N LEU A 195 1.87 2.04 -15.09
CA LEU A 195 1.25 3.29 -14.61
C LEU A 195 2.19 4.13 -13.74
N ALA A 196 3.34 3.58 -13.36
CA ALA A 196 4.26 4.20 -12.42
C ALA A 196 5.60 4.61 -13.09
N GLN A 197 5.67 4.67 -14.43
CA GLN A 197 6.91 4.94 -15.16
C GLN A 197 7.58 6.27 -14.72
N TRP A 198 6.79 7.31 -14.48
CA TRP A 198 7.28 8.59 -13.95
C TRP A 198 8.02 8.41 -12.63
N GLN A 199 7.57 7.50 -11.77
CA GLN A 199 8.23 7.24 -10.49
C GLN A 199 9.64 6.68 -10.65
N PHE A 200 9.88 5.99 -11.75
CA PHE A 200 11.16 5.40 -12.10
C PHE A 200 12.02 6.31 -12.99
N GLY A 201 11.57 7.54 -13.25
CA GLY A 201 12.28 8.51 -14.08
C GLY A 201 12.10 8.32 -15.59
N TYR A 202 11.07 7.58 -16.01
CA TYR A 202 10.72 7.42 -17.43
C TYR A 202 9.40 8.14 -17.75
N PRO A 203 9.33 8.94 -18.83
CA PRO A 203 8.09 9.59 -19.22
C PRO A 203 7.05 8.57 -19.68
N MET A 204 5.78 8.77 -19.31
CA MET A 204 4.64 8.09 -19.93
C MET A 204 4.54 8.51 -21.40
N ARG A 205 4.77 7.56 -22.32
CA ARG A 205 4.81 7.83 -23.78
C ARG A 205 3.46 7.73 -24.49
N GLY A 206 2.49 7.08 -23.87
CA GLY A 206 1.17 6.85 -24.46
C GLY A 206 0.23 6.18 -23.49
N SER A 207 -0.94 5.77 -23.99
CA SER A 207 -1.95 5.12 -23.18
C SER A 207 -1.58 3.65 -22.87
N PRO A 208 -1.74 3.17 -21.63
CA PRO A 208 -1.60 1.74 -21.35
C PRO A 208 -2.67 0.93 -22.08
N THR A 209 -2.30 -0.19 -22.67
CA THR A 209 -3.25 -1.05 -23.38
C THR A 209 -4.16 -1.81 -22.41
N LEU A 210 -5.37 -2.17 -22.85
CA LEU A 210 -6.32 -2.92 -22.01
C LEU A 210 -5.72 -4.22 -21.47
N THR A 211 -4.94 -4.94 -22.29
CA THR A 211 -4.24 -6.17 -21.90
C THR A 211 -3.19 -5.91 -20.82
N SER A 212 -2.47 -4.78 -20.88
CA SER A 212 -1.52 -4.37 -19.84
C SER A 212 -2.21 -3.99 -18.53
N LEU A 213 -3.50 -3.63 -18.56
CA LEU A 213 -4.30 -3.28 -17.40
C LEU A 213 -5.20 -4.41 -16.92
N ALA A 214 -4.94 -5.66 -17.33
CA ALA A 214 -5.71 -6.81 -16.88
C ALA A 214 -5.81 -6.82 -15.35
N ILE A 215 -7.05 -6.86 -14.84
CA ILE A 215 -7.34 -6.74 -13.42
C ILE A 215 -7.18 -8.10 -12.75
N LEU A 216 -6.38 -8.13 -11.69
CA LEU A 216 -6.40 -9.21 -10.70
C LEU A 216 -6.86 -8.57 -9.40
N GLN A 217 -8.03 -8.94 -8.93
CA GLN A 217 -8.58 -8.39 -7.69
C GLN A 217 -9.46 -9.44 -7.03
N ILE A 218 -9.09 -9.84 -5.82
CA ILE A 218 -9.75 -10.89 -5.06
C ILE A 218 -9.84 -10.44 -3.61
N TYR A 219 -11.03 -10.45 -3.03
CA TYR A 219 -11.22 -10.23 -1.60
C TYR A 219 -11.53 -11.57 -0.92
N TYR A 220 -10.73 -11.98 0.06
CA TYR A 220 -10.86 -13.32 0.65
C TYR A 220 -12.18 -13.57 1.40
N LYS A 221 -12.90 -12.50 1.74
CA LYS A 221 -14.26 -12.58 2.30
C LYS A 221 -15.26 -13.28 1.37
N GLU A 222 -14.94 -13.42 0.08
CA GLU A 222 -15.87 -13.86 -0.98
C GLU A 222 -15.74 -15.35 -1.31
N GLY A 223 -14.81 -16.08 -0.71
CA GLY A 223 -14.67 -17.52 -0.94
C GLY A 223 -13.27 -18.08 -0.71
N THR A 224 -13.03 -19.27 -1.24
CA THR A 224 -11.74 -19.97 -1.13
C THR A 224 -10.96 -19.85 -2.44
N PHE A 225 -9.74 -19.34 -2.37
CA PHE A 225 -8.93 -19.00 -3.55
C PHE A 225 -7.59 -19.75 -3.61
N ALA A 226 -7.52 -20.92 -2.98
CA ALA A 226 -6.27 -21.66 -2.79
C ALA A 226 -5.51 -21.94 -4.10
N GLU A 227 -6.23 -22.36 -5.17
CA GLU A 227 -5.62 -22.63 -6.47
C GLU A 227 -5.04 -21.36 -7.11
N VAL A 228 -5.79 -20.25 -7.08
CA VAL A 228 -5.33 -18.97 -7.65
C VAL A 228 -4.13 -18.43 -6.87
N LEU A 229 -4.16 -18.50 -5.54
CA LEU A 229 -3.03 -18.10 -4.69
C LEU A 229 -1.80 -18.98 -4.94
N HIS A 230 -1.98 -20.28 -5.17
CA HIS A 230 -0.89 -21.18 -5.56
C HIS A 230 -0.27 -20.80 -6.90
N GLN A 231 -1.11 -20.50 -7.91
CA GLN A 231 -0.65 -20.04 -9.23
C GLN A 231 0.13 -18.72 -9.14
N ILE A 232 -0.33 -17.77 -8.32
CA ILE A 232 0.37 -16.51 -8.06
C ILE A 232 1.72 -16.76 -7.38
N ARG A 233 1.75 -17.61 -6.35
CA ARG A 233 3.00 -17.99 -5.67
C ARG A 233 4.01 -18.60 -6.65
N ASN A 234 3.56 -19.47 -7.55
CA ASN A 234 4.41 -20.05 -8.59
C ASN A 234 4.89 -18.99 -9.60
N ALA A 235 4.06 -18.00 -9.93
CA ALA A 235 4.43 -16.90 -10.82
C ALA A 235 5.56 -16.03 -10.23
N TRP A 236 5.60 -15.86 -8.91
CA TRP A 236 6.71 -15.21 -8.20
C TRP A 236 8.04 -15.97 -8.30
N GLY A 237 8.05 -17.23 -8.74
CA GLY A 237 9.28 -17.93 -9.11
C GLY A 237 9.89 -17.44 -10.43
N ASN A 238 9.13 -16.71 -11.25
CA ASN A 238 9.52 -16.25 -12.58
C ASN A 238 9.34 -14.72 -12.71
N VAL A 239 10.06 -13.97 -11.88
CA VAL A 239 9.99 -12.50 -11.85
C VAL A 239 10.79 -11.91 -13.01
N VAL A 240 10.18 -11.01 -13.78
CA VAL A 240 10.88 -10.27 -14.84
C VAL A 240 11.20 -8.87 -14.37
N ARG A 241 12.50 -8.58 -14.34
CA ARG A 241 13.08 -7.30 -13.97
C ARG A 241 13.76 -6.68 -15.18
N ALA A 242 13.59 -5.37 -15.36
CA ALA A 242 14.24 -4.63 -16.44
C ALA A 242 14.31 -3.14 -16.11
N GLU A 243 15.20 -2.41 -16.77
CA GLU A 243 15.24 -0.95 -16.70
C GLU A 243 14.00 -0.31 -17.36
N ARG A 244 13.46 -0.95 -18.39
CA ARG A 244 12.26 -0.53 -19.13
C ARG A 244 11.40 -1.74 -19.42
N ASP A 245 10.09 -1.53 -19.59
CA ASP A 245 9.19 -2.64 -19.89
C ASP A 245 9.63 -3.30 -21.20
N PRO A 246 10.01 -4.59 -21.19
CA PRO A 246 10.51 -5.25 -22.40
C PRO A 246 9.39 -5.53 -23.42
N ARG A 247 8.13 -5.27 -23.08
CA ARG A 247 6.95 -5.64 -23.88
C ARG A 247 6.48 -4.45 -24.73
N PRO A 248 6.58 -4.52 -26.08
CA PRO A 248 6.20 -3.42 -26.96
C PRO A 248 4.69 -3.10 -26.99
N TRP A 249 3.83 -4.04 -26.59
CA TRP A 249 2.36 -3.87 -26.63
C TRP A 249 1.75 -3.29 -25.34
N THR A 250 2.56 -2.87 -24.37
CA THR A 250 2.06 -2.37 -23.08
C THR A 250 1.53 -0.95 -23.16
N VAL A 251 2.06 -0.17 -24.11
CA VAL A 251 1.70 1.23 -24.32
C VAL A 251 1.34 1.41 -25.79
N ASP A 252 0.22 2.09 -26.04
CA ASP A 252 -0.17 2.61 -27.35
C ASP A 252 0.28 4.07 -27.45
N GLU A 253 1.36 4.31 -28.18
CA GLU A 253 1.93 5.64 -28.44
C GLU A 253 1.06 6.49 -29.40
N GLY A 254 0.05 5.89 -30.06
CA GLY A 254 -0.91 6.63 -30.89
C GLY A 254 -1.92 7.44 -30.07
N ILE A 255 -2.06 7.15 -28.78
CA ILE A 255 -2.93 7.88 -27.86
C ILE A 255 -2.07 8.55 -26.79
N PRO A 256 -2.01 9.89 -26.77
CA PRO A 256 -1.31 10.64 -25.74
C PRO A 256 -1.81 10.29 -24.32
N TYR A 257 -0.88 10.19 -23.37
CA TYR A 257 -1.21 9.77 -21.99
C TYR A 257 -2.13 10.77 -21.27
N ASP A 258 -1.94 12.07 -21.48
CA ASP A 258 -2.78 13.15 -20.97
C ASP A 258 -4.22 13.04 -21.47
N PHE A 259 -4.41 12.75 -22.76
CA PHE A 259 -5.72 12.47 -23.33
C PHE A 259 -6.38 11.25 -22.67
N TRP A 260 -5.63 10.16 -22.49
CA TRP A 260 -6.13 8.96 -21.82
C TRP A 260 -6.55 9.22 -20.37
N ILE A 261 -5.77 10.00 -19.61
CA ILE A 261 -6.12 10.40 -18.24
C ILE A 261 -7.39 11.28 -18.23
N ALA A 262 -7.48 12.26 -19.11
CA ALA A 262 -8.65 13.15 -19.19
C ALA A 262 -9.94 12.37 -19.45
N GLU A 263 -9.90 11.40 -20.36
CA GLU A 263 -11.05 10.55 -20.65
C GLU A 263 -11.45 9.68 -19.44
N ARG A 264 -10.48 9.17 -18.69
CA ARG A 264 -10.76 8.46 -17.44
C ARG A 264 -11.41 9.36 -16.40
N VAL A 265 -10.94 10.59 -16.22
CA VAL A 265 -11.56 11.55 -15.29
C VAL A 265 -13.01 11.81 -15.69
N ARG A 266 -13.29 11.92 -16.99
CA ARG A 266 -14.67 12.10 -17.52
C ARG A 266 -15.58 10.91 -17.20
N ILE A 267 -15.09 9.69 -17.36
CA ILE A 267 -15.84 8.46 -17.10
C ILE A 267 -16.05 8.24 -15.59
N VAL A 268 -14.97 8.36 -14.82
CA VAL A 268 -14.93 8.03 -13.39
C VAL A 268 -15.59 9.11 -12.53
N LYS A 269 -15.47 10.38 -12.95
CA LYS A 269 -15.87 11.60 -12.25
C LYS A 269 -15.15 11.82 -10.91
N LEU A 270 -14.96 13.08 -10.53
CA LEU A 270 -14.44 13.43 -9.21
C LEU A 270 -15.60 13.45 -8.18
N PRO A 271 -15.38 12.93 -6.97
CA PRO A 271 -16.41 12.93 -5.91
C PRO A 271 -16.61 14.31 -5.26
N PHE A 272 -15.89 15.34 -5.71
CA PHE A 272 -15.97 16.70 -5.21
C PHE A 272 -15.94 17.70 -6.37
N LYS A 273 -16.52 18.89 -6.15
CA LYS A 273 -16.40 20.00 -7.09
C LYS A 273 -15.00 20.58 -7.01
N LEU A 274 -14.31 20.65 -8.15
CA LEU A 274 -13.13 21.50 -8.28
C LEU A 274 -13.57 22.95 -8.00
N VAL A 275 -13.03 23.54 -6.94
CA VAL A 275 -13.08 24.99 -6.80
C VAL A 275 -11.95 25.48 -7.70
N SER A 276 -12.29 26.06 -8.85
CA SER A 276 -11.30 26.78 -9.65
C SER A 276 -10.58 27.76 -8.72
N PRO A 277 -9.24 27.85 -8.75
CA PRO A 277 -8.60 29.00 -8.14
C PRO A 277 -9.22 30.23 -8.79
N ASN A 278 -9.76 31.15 -8.00
CA ASN A 278 -10.14 32.46 -8.48
C ASN A 278 -8.92 33.02 -9.23
N LEU A 279 -9.00 33.06 -10.55
CA LEU A 279 -8.18 33.93 -11.37
C LEU A 279 -8.73 35.35 -11.18
N ASP A 280 -8.67 35.86 -9.95
CA ASP A 280 -8.78 37.29 -9.69
C ASP A 280 -7.41 37.90 -10.00
N TYR A 281 -7.10 37.98 -11.30
CA TYR A 281 -6.22 39.01 -11.83
C TYR A 281 -7.12 40.10 -12.41
N GLU A 282 -7.72 40.91 -11.51
CA GLU A 282 -8.25 42.21 -11.89
C GLU A 282 -7.21 43.30 -11.60
N LYS A 283 -6.68 43.84 -12.70
CA LYS A 283 -6.00 45.14 -12.92
C LYS A 283 -4.61 45.39 -12.32
#